data_AF-A0A3A5MT25-F1
#
_entry.id   AF-A0A3A5MT25-F1
#
_cell.length_a   1.000
_cell.length_b   1.000
_cell.length_c   1.000
_cell.angle_alpha   90.00
_cell.angle_beta   90.00
_cell.angle_gamma   90.00
#
_symmetry.space_group_name_H-M   'P 1'
#
loop_
_entity.id
_entity.type
_entity.pdbx_description
1 polymer ?
#
loop_
_entity_poly.entity_id
_entity_poly.type
_entity_poly.pdbx_seq_one_letter_code
_entity_poly.pdbx_strand_id
1 'polypeptide(L)'
;MRKVFAVLSVLLTASLVLQFYLAAVGVFSDPEDELFALHGTNGRIVLPILALLVLLAAVFARAGRRVIWLSALPLILVLFQTVLFIVVGAAFGLTEEDQVIPLAATLVIALHAIVGLTAFFVATMLIRRSWPGAFPRQGAGGEPALVGASAPVGVTDAAARSAEPVRSEPVRSEPVQPASERGRRATRDDE
;
A
#
# COMPACT_ATOMS: atom_id res chain seq x y z
N MET A 1 -13.49 15.82 -9.08
CA MET A 1 -13.01 14.88 -8.04
C MET A 1 -11.79 14.06 -8.43
N ARG A 2 -11.70 13.45 -9.62
CA ARG A 2 -10.53 12.63 -10.00
C ARG A 2 -9.18 13.39 -9.95
N LYS A 3 -9.14 14.62 -10.48
CA LYS A 3 -7.94 15.49 -10.38
C LYS A 3 -7.57 15.81 -8.94
N VAL A 4 -8.58 16.12 -8.10
CA VAL A 4 -8.38 16.40 -6.67
C VAL A 4 -7.79 15.18 -5.96
N PHE A 5 -8.34 13.98 -6.19
CA PHE A 5 -7.80 12.73 -5.66
C PHE A 5 -6.35 12.49 -6.09
N ALA A 6 -6.02 12.72 -7.36
CA ALA A 6 -4.66 12.59 -7.86
C ALA A 6 -3.69 13.57 -7.18
N VAL A 7 -4.05 14.85 -7.10
CA VAL A 7 -3.24 15.89 -6.44
C VAL A 7 -3.03 15.55 -4.97
N LEU A 8 -4.10 15.19 -4.24
CA LEU A 8 -4.00 14.82 -2.83
C LEU A 8 -3.12 13.56 -2.62
N SER A 9 -3.19 12.58 -3.53
CA SER A 9 -2.33 11.39 -3.46
C SER A 9 -0.85 11.74 -3.67
N VAL A 10 -0.56 12.69 -4.56
CA VAL A 10 0.80 13.23 -4.75
C VAL A 10 1.26 13.99 -3.50
N LEU A 11 0.41 14.86 -2.95
CA LEU A 11 0.73 15.62 -1.73
C LEU A 11 0.97 14.70 -0.52
N LEU A 12 0.14 13.66 -0.35
CA LEU A 12 0.34 12.65 0.69
C LEU A 12 1.68 11.93 0.52
N THR A 13 2.02 11.53 -0.71
CA THR A 13 3.30 10.86 -0.98
C THR A 13 4.48 11.79 -0.75
N ALA A 14 4.40 13.06 -1.18
CA ALA A 14 5.42 14.06 -0.95
C ALA A 14 5.60 14.35 0.56
N SER A 15 4.51 14.43 1.32
CA SER A 15 4.56 14.60 2.77
C SER A 15 5.17 13.38 3.48
N LEU A 16 4.98 12.16 2.97
CA LEU A 16 5.66 10.96 3.48
C LEU A 16 7.17 10.97 3.17
N VAL A 17 7.58 11.42 1.97
CA VAL A 17 9.00 11.64 1.66
C VAL A 17 9.60 12.68 2.60
N LEU A 18 8.88 13.80 2.79
CA LEU A 18 9.27 14.83 3.73
C LEU A 18 9.36 14.29 5.16
N GLN A 19 8.46 13.39 5.58
CA GLN A 19 8.49 12.77 6.90
C GLN A 19 9.82 12.03 7.15
N PHE A 20 10.32 11.26 6.17
CA PHE A 20 11.60 10.56 6.28
C PHE A 20 12.78 11.53 6.29
N TYR A 21 12.73 12.58 5.46
CA TYR A 21 13.74 13.62 5.48
C TYR A 21 13.79 14.34 6.82
N LEU A 22 12.64 14.74 7.38
CA LEU A 22 12.54 15.40 8.69
C LEU A 22 12.99 14.47 9.83
N ALA A 23 12.76 13.15 9.72
CA ALA A 23 13.31 12.19 10.67
C ALA A 23 14.84 12.22 10.67
N ALA A 24 15.45 12.18 9.47
CA ALA A 24 16.90 12.23 9.32
C ALA A 24 17.46 13.57 9.81
N VAL A 25 16.87 14.70 9.41
CA VAL A 25 17.29 16.02 9.90
C VAL A 25 17.24 16.08 11.41
N GLY A 26 16.13 15.68 12.04
CA GLY A 26 16.02 15.73 13.49
C GLY A 26 17.01 14.81 14.22
N VAL A 27 17.32 13.62 13.67
CA VAL A 27 18.28 12.69 14.28
C VAL A 27 19.73 13.13 14.11
N PHE A 28 20.07 13.80 13.00
CA PHE A 28 21.44 14.22 12.68
C PHE A 28 21.74 15.68 13.05
N SER A 29 20.83 16.38 13.72
CA SER A 29 21.02 17.76 14.20
C SER A 29 21.30 17.83 15.69
N ASP A 30 21.70 18.99 16.19
CA ASP A 30 21.81 19.25 17.62
C ASP A 30 20.43 19.12 18.29
N PRO A 31 20.27 18.33 19.37
CA PRO A 31 19.01 18.21 20.08
C PRO A 31 18.43 19.56 20.55
N GLU A 32 19.29 20.55 20.85
CA GLU A 32 18.88 21.88 21.30
C GLU A 32 18.17 22.70 20.20
N ASP A 33 18.31 22.32 18.92
CA ASP A 33 17.62 23.00 17.81
C ASP A 33 16.15 22.53 17.65
N GLU A 34 15.71 21.53 18.43
CA GLU A 34 14.35 20.96 18.43
C GLU A 34 13.82 20.55 17.03
N LEU A 35 14.69 20.31 16.05
CA LEU A 35 14.29 20.07 14.65
C LEU A 35 13.48 18.77 14.46
N PHE A 36 13.60 17.82 15.39
CA PHE A 36 12.76 16.61 15.41
C PHE A 36 11.28 16.92 15.67
N ALA A 37 10.94 18.06 16.28
CA ALA A 37 9.55 18.50 16.46
C ALA A 37 8.82 18.71 15.13
N LEU A 38 9.55 19.04 14.05
CA LEU A 38 8.98 19.14 12.70
C LEU A 38 8.54 17.77 12.16
N HIS A 39 9.33 16.72 12.41
CA HIS A 39 8.95 15.33 12.10
C HIS A 39 7.70 14.94 12.90
N GLY A 40 7.66 15.26 14.19
CA GLY A 40 6.49 15.04 15.04
C GLY A 40 5.24 15.76 14.52
N THR A 41 5.37 17.03 14.13
CA THR A 41 4.27 17.85 13.62
C THR A 41 3.72 17.32 12.29
N ASN A 42 4.58 17.02 11.32
CA ASN A 42 4.12 16.47 10.04
C ASN A 42 3.47 15.09 10.24
N GLY A 43 4.01 14.26 11.14
CA GLY A 43 3.49 12.93 11.47
C GLY A 43 2.14 12.95 12.21
N ARG A 44 1.98 13.81 13.22
CA ARG A 44 0.81 13.86 14.09
C ARG A 44 -0.34 14.72 13.54
N ILE A 45 -0.05 15.67 12.64
CA ILE A 45 -1.05 16.64 12.16
C ILE A 45 -1.22 16.56 10.64
N VAL A 46 -0.16 16.79 9.88
CA VAL A 46 -0.26 16.95 8.41
C VAL A 46 -0.64 15.64 7.72
N LEU A 47 0.03 14.54 8.05
CA LEU A 47 -0.21 13.23 7.44
C LEU A 47 -1.64 12.70 7.69
N PRO A 48 -2.20 12.71 8.92
CA PRO A 48 -3.59 12.31 9.16
C PRO A 48 -4.59 13.13 8.34
N ILE A 49 -4.40 14.45 8.27
CA ILE A 49 -5.28 15.34 7.51
C ILE A 49 -5.22 14.99 6.02
N LEU A 50 -4.01 14.88 5.44
CA LEU A 50 -3.85 14.50 4.03
C LEU A 50 -4.45 13.12 3.73
N ALA A 51 -4.19 12.13 4.59
CA ALA A 51 -4.73 10.78 4.42
C ALA A 51 -6.27 10.77 4.47
N LEU A 52 -6.88 11.53 5.39
CA LEU A 52 -8.33 11.71 5.46
C LEU A 52 -8.87 12.38 4.20
N LEU A 53 -8.23 13.46 3.73
CA LEU A 53 -8.62 14.16 2.51
C LEU A 53 -8.55 13.25 1.27
N VAL A 54 -7.52 12.40 1.17
CA VAL A 54 -7.40 11.39 0.10
C VAL A 54 -8.58 10.40 0.15
N LEU A 55 -8.90 9.87 1.33
CA LEU A 55 -10.04 8.97 1.51
C LEU A 55 -11.37 9.63 1.13
N LEU A 56 -11.62 10.84 1.63
CA LEU A 56 -12.84 11.60 1.31
C LEU A 56 -12.92 11.90 -0.19
N ALA A 57 -11.81 12.29 -0.81
CA ALA A 57 -11.75 12.51 -2.25
C ALA A 57 -12.06 11.23 -3.04
N ALA A 58 -11.61 10.05 -2.59
CA ALA A 58 -11.95 8.77 -3.21
C ALA A 58 -13.44 8.45 -3.09
N VAL A 59 -14.04 8.68 -1.92
CA VAL A 59 -15.48 8.48 -1.66
C VAL A 59 -16.32 9.42 -2.52
N PHE A 60 -16.03 10.71 -2.50
CA PHE A 60 -16.78 11.71 -3.28
C PHE A 60 -16.53 11.62 -4.79
N ALA A 61 -15.37 11.11 -5.22
CA ALA A 61 -15.14 10.74 -6.61
C ALA A 61 -15.94 9.51 -7.05
N ARG A 62 -16.62 8.83 -6.13
CA ARG A 62 -17.26 7.52 -6.35
C ARG A 62 -16.29 6.52 -6.97
N ALA A 63 -15.06 6.50 -6.45
CA ALA A 63 -14.06 5.55 -6.90
C ALA A 63 -14.53 4.11 -6.61
N GLY A 64 -14.01 3.12 -7.36
CA GLY A 64 -14.36 1.73 -7.12
C GLY A 64 -14.02 1.30 -5.69
N ARG A 65 -14.78 0.37 -5.10
CA ARG A 65 -14.62 -0.10 -3.70
C ARG A 65 -13.17 -0.43 -3.34
N ARG A 66 -12.41 -1.03 -4.27
CA ARG A 66 -10.97 -1.35 -4.09
C ARG A 66 -10.10 -0.11 -3.90
N VAL A 67 -10.41 1.01 -4.56
CA VAL A 67 -9.66 2.27 -4.42
C VAL A 67 -10.01 2.95 -3.11
N ILE A 68 -11.29 2.93 -2.70
CA ILE A 68 -11.72 3.48 -1.41
C ILE A 68 -11.01 2.75 -0.26
N TRP A 69 -11.00 1.42 -0.25
CA TRP A 69 -10.28 0.64 0.76
C TRP A 69 -8.77 0.89 0.75
N LEU A 70 -8.14 0.95 -0.43
CA LEU A 70 -6.73 1.29 -0.54
C LEU A 70 -6.44 2.71 -0.02
N SER A 71 -7.37 3.65 -0.20
CA SER A 71 -7.24 5.04 0.26
C SER A 71 -7.42 5.17 1.79
N ALA A 72 -8.08 4.22 2.44
CA ALA A 72 -8.21 4.20 3.89
C ALA A 72 -6.92 3.72 4.58
N LEU A 73 -6.10 2.90 3.92
CA LEU A 73 -4.91 2.29 4.52
C LEU A 73 -3.89 3.31 5.05
N PRO A 74 -3.50 4.40 4.34
CA PRO A 74 -2.57 5.37 4.89
C PRO A 74 -3.09 6.01 6.17
N LEU A 75 -4.39 6.30 6.26
CA LEU A 75 -5.00 6.86 7.46
C LEU A 75 -4.94 5.86 8.62
N ILE A 76 -5.31 4.60 8.38
CA ILE A 76 -5.24 3.53 9.37
C ILE A 76 -3.81 3.34 9.88
N LEU A 77 -2.82 3.29 8.97
CA LEU A 77 -1.41 3.10 9.32
C LEU A 77 -0.84 4.26 10.14
N VAL A 78 -1.21 5.51 9.82
CA VAL A 78 -0.78 6.68 10.60
C VAL A 78 -1.42 6.68 11.99
N LEU A 79 -2.72 6.40 12.10
CA LEU A 79 -3.40 6.28 13.40
C LEU A 79 -2.83 5.11 14.23
N PHE A 80 -2.50 4.00 13.59
CA PHE A 80 -1.86 2.87 14.24
C PHE A 80 -0.50 3.24 14.84
N GLN A 81 0.29 4.10 14.19
CA GLN A 81 1.54 4.59 14.79
C GLN A 81 1.27 5.37 16.09
N THR A 82 0.27 6.26 16.12
CA THR A 82 -0.11 6.97 17.35
C THR A 82 -0.47 5.99 18.47
N VAL A 83 -1.28 4.97 18.16
CA VAL A 83 -1.64 3.93 19.13
C VAL A 83 -0.40 3.17 19.61
N LEU A 84 0.52 2.83 18.71
CA LEU A 84 1.78 2.16 19.05
C LEU A 84 2.59 2.97 20.06
N PHE A 85 2.77 4.29 19.83
CA PHE A 85 3.49 5.16 20.77
C PHE A 85 2.79 5.24 22.13
N ILE A 86 1.47 5.39 22.16
CA ILE A 86 0.69 5.45 23.41
C ILE A 86 0.82 4.14 24.20
N VAL A 87 0.67 3.00 23.53
CA VAL A 87 0.74 1.67 24.18
C VAL A 87 2.13 1.40 24.72
N VAL A 88 3.19 1.70 23.96
CA VAL A 88 4.57 1.53 24.44
C VAL A 88 4.85 2.47 25.60
N GLY A 89 4.44 3.74 25.51
CA GLY A 89 4.59 4.70 26.61
C GLY A 89 3.92 4.21 27.90
N ALA A 90 2.66 3.76 27.81
CA ALA A 90 1.94 3.22 28.95
C ALA A 90 2.56 1.92 29.52
N ALA A 91 3.01 1.01 28.65
CA ALA A 91 3.56 -0.28 29.06
C ALA A 91 4.92 -0.17 29.76
N PHE A 92 5.72 0.83 29.39
CA PHE A 92 7.06 1.04 29.95
C PHE A 92 7.15 2.24 30.90
N GLY A 93 6.03 2.93 31.16
CA GLY A 93 5.97 4.10 32.04
C GLY A 93 6.74 5.32 31.49
N LEU A 94 6.80 5.46 30.17
CA LEU A 94 7.55 6.52 29.50
C LEU A 94 6.71 7.80 29.36
N THR A 95 7.38 8.92 29.54
CA THR A 95 6.93 10.29 29.32
C THR A 95 7.77 10.94 28.21
N GLU A 96 7.34 12.11 27.72
CA GLU A 96 8.12 12.84 26.70
C GLU A 96 9.45 13.40 27.24
N GLU A 97 9.65 13.41 28.57
CA GLU A 97 10.86 13.93 29.24
C GLU A 97 11.95 12.87 29.45
N ASP A 98 11.64 11.59 29.19
CA ASP A 98 12.56 10.50 29.47
C ASP A 98 13.73 10.47 28.47
N GLN A 99 14.95 10.68 28.98
CA GLN A 99 16.17 10.67 28.17
C GLN A 99 16.73 9.26 27.90
N VAL A 100 16.28 8.26 28.65
CA VAL A 100 16.75 6.87 28.52
C VAL A 100 15.56 5.94 28.27
N ILE A 101 15.40 5.54 27.02
CA ILE A 101 14.34 4.60 26.61
C ILE A 101 14.88 3.17 26.71
N PRO A 102 14.18 2.24 27.41
CA PRO A 102 14.57 0.83 27.47
C PRO A 102 14.73 0.23 26.07
N LEU A 103 15.69 -0.70 25.90
CA LEU A 103 15.95 -1.34 24.60
C LEU A 103 14.67 -1.98 24.01
N ALA A 104 13.89 -2.67 24.84
CA ALA A 104 12.65 -3.30 24.39
C ALA A 104 11.64 -2.28 23.83
N ALA A 105 11.46 -1.14 24.52
CA ALA A 105 10.60 -0.05 24.04
C ALA A 105 11.15 0.55 22.75
N THR A 106 12.47 0.75 22.66
CA THR A 106 13.15 1.26 21.45
C THR A 106 12.91 0.34 20.25
N LEU A 107 13.06 -0.97 20.41
CA LEU A 107 12.86 -1.95 19.33
C LEU A 107 11.41 -1.96 18.83
N VAL A 108 10.43 -1.87 19.74
CA VAL A 108 9.00 -1.82 19.36
C VAL A 108 8.67 -0.50 18.70
N ILE A 109 9.15 0.62 19.25
CA ILE A 109 8.98 1.94 18.63
C ILE A 109 9.59 1.94 17.23
N ALA A 110 10.78 1.38 17.02
CA ALA A 110 11.44 1.33 15.71
C ALA A 110 10.59 0.69 14.59
N LEU A 111 9.61 -0.16 14.92
CA LEU A 111 8.65 -0.68 13.94
C LEU A 111 7.86 0.43 13.23
N HIS A 112 7.71 1.61 13.83
CA HIS A 112 7.05 2.77 13.22
C HIS A 112 7.67 3.13 11.86
N ALA A 113 8.99 2.96 11.69
CA ALA A 113 9.65 3.24 10.42
C ALA A 113 9.16 2.29 9.30
N ILE A 114 8.94 1.01 9.61
CA ILE A 114 8.42 0.01 8.67
C ILE A 114 6.95 0.32 8.32
N VAL A 115 6.16 0.74 9.31
CA VAL A 115 4.77 1.17 9.11
C VAL A 115 4.72 2.42 8.21
N GLY A 116 5.58 3.40 8.46
CA GLY A 116 5.72 4.59 7.63
C GLY A 116 6.11 4.24 6.19
N LEU A 117 7.07 3.33 6.00
CA LEU A 117 7.47 2.85 4.67
C LEU A 117 6.33 2.14 3.95
N THR A 118 5.54 1.34 4.68
CA THR A 118 4.34 0.69 4.13
C THR A 118 3.31 1.73 3.68
N ALA A 119 3.08 2.78 4.47
CA ALA A 119 2.19 3.87 4.09
C ALA A 119 2.67 4.60 2.83
N PHE A 120 3.98 4.82 2.69
CA PHE A 120 4.60 5.37 1.48
C PHE A 120 4.34 4.49 0.24
N PHE A 121 4.55 3.18 0.34
CA PHE A 121 4.23 2.26 -0.76
C PHE A 121 2.75 2.30 -1.13
N VAL A 122 1.84 2.34 -0.16
CA VAL A 122 0.41 2.47 -0.46
C VAL A 122 0.09 3.81 -1.13
N ALA A 123 0.66 4.92 -0.65
CA ALA A 123 0.45 6.24 -1.23
C ALA A 123 0.93 6.32 -2.70
N THR A 124 2.09 5.74 -3.01
CA THR A 124 2.58 5.65 -4.40
C THR A 124 1.68 4.79 -5.28
N MET A 125 1.09 3.71 -4.76
CA MET A 125 0.07 2.92 -5.48
C MET A 125 -1.18 3.73 -5.80
N LEU A 126 -1.61 4.64 -4.91
CA LEU A 126 -2.76 5.53 -5.15
C LEU A 126 -2.46 6.51 -6.30
N ILE A 127 -1.24 7.06 -6.37
CA ILE A 127 -0.82 7.90 -7.52
C ILE A 127 -0.94 7.12 -8.82
N ARG A 128 -0.38 5.90 -8.88
CA ARG A 128 -0.41 5.07 -10.10
C ARG A 128 -1.83 4.77 -10.56
N ARG A 129 -2.74 4.54 -9.61
CA ARG A 129 -4.16 4.36 -9.91
C ARG A 129 -4.84 5.66 -10.32
N SER A 130 -4.34 6.82 -9.93
CA SER A 130 -4.97 8.11 -10.29
C SER A 130 -4.63 8.61 -11.69
N TRP A 131 -3.60 8.07 -12.36
CA TRP A 131 -3.12 8.56 -13.65
C TRP A 131 -4.03 8.15 -14.83
N PRO A 132 -4.45 9.09 -15.71
CA PRO A 132 -5.27 8.78 -16.89
C PRO A 132 -4.51 7.88 -17.86
N GLY A 133 -5.00 6.65 -18.07
CA GLY A 133 -4.40 5.64 -18.96
C GLY A 133 -4.29 4.24 -18.33
N ALA A 134 -4.29 4.15 -17.00
CA ALA A 134 -4.20 2.87 -16.27
C ALA A 134 -5.55 2.17 -16.03
N PHE A 135 -6.66 2.80 -16.41
CA PHE A 135 -7.99 2.19 -16.31
C PHE A 135 -8.61 2.09 -17.70
N PRO A 136 -8.93 0.87 -18.17
CA PRO A 136 -9.94 0.71 -19.21
C PRO A 136 -11.17 1.50 -18.76
N ARG A 137 -11.71 2.33 -19.65
CA ARG A 137 -13.10 2.76 -19.47
C ARG A 137 -13.88 1.46 -19.27
N GLN A 138 -14.43 1.25 -18.08
CA GLN A 138 -15.64 0.45 -17.97
C GLN A 138 -16.72 1.28 -18.69
N GLY A 139 -16.61 1.31 -20.01
CA GLY A 139 -17.62 1.79 -20.91
C GLY A 139 -18.72 0.77 -20.88
N ALA A 140 -19.93 1.27 -20.67
CA ALA A 140 -21.12 0.76 -21.30
C ALA A 140 -21.16 -0.77 -21.37
N GLY A 141 -21.60 -1.40 -20.28
CA GLY A 141 -22.43 -2.57 -20.44
C GLY A 141 -23.60 -2.11 -21.30
N GLY A 142 -23.46 -2.33 -22.61
CA GLY A 142 -24.54 -2.11 -23.55
C GLY A 142 -25.73 -2.88 -23.02
N GLU A 143 -26.84 -2.17 -22.84
CA GLU A 143 -28.13 -2.83 -22.95
C GLU A 143 -28.06 -3.75 -24.17
N PRO A 144 -28.29 -5.07 -24.03
CA PRO A 144 -28.72 -5.82 -25.18
C PRO A 144 -30.03 -5.18 -25.58
N ALA A 145 -30.02 -4.44 -26.69
CA ALA A 145 -31.23 -4.04 -27.37
C ALA A 145 -32.01 -5.34 -27.66
N LEU A 146 -32.97 -5.64 -26.79
CA LEU A 146 -33.98 -6.67 -27.03
C LEU A 146 -34.89 -6.12 -28.12
N VAL A 147 -34.40 -6.24 -29.34
CA VAL A 147 -35.18 -6.17 -30.56
C VAL A 147 -36.30 -7.20 -30.40
N GLY A 148 -37.53 -6.70 -30.33
CA GLY A 148 -38.72 -7.53 -30.39
C GLY A 148 -38.70 -8.34 -31.69
N ALA A 149 -38.76 -9.66 -31.54
CA ALA A 149 -39.20 -10.56 -32.58
C ALA A 149 -40.15 -11.57 -31.93
N SER A 150 -41.43 -11.31 -32.13
CA SER A 150 -42.53 -12.25 -31.98
C SER A 150 -42.25 -13.58 -32.69
N ALA A 151 -42.63 -14.67 -32.02
CA ALA A 151 -42.44 -16.08 -32.37
C ALA A 151 -43.10 -16.51 -33.72
N PRO A 152 -42.90 -17.75 -34.23
CA PRO A 152 -43.49 -18.94 -33.59
C PRO A 152 -42.63 -20.23 -33.59
N VAL A 153 -42.88 -21.01 -32.53
CA VAL A 153 -43.01 -22.48 -32.42
C VAL A 153 -42.68 -23.32 -33.68
N GLY A 154 -41.70 -24.20 -33.53
CA GLY A 154 -41.44 -25.35 -34.41
C GLY A 154 -40.76 -26.48 -33.65
N VAL A 155 -41.49 -27.57 -33.47
CA VAL A 155 -41.12 -28.81 -32.78
C VAL A 155 -40.26 -29.72 -33.67
N THR A 156 -39.48 -30.59 -33.01
CA THR A 156 -38.84 -31.87 -33.42
C THR A 156 -37.31 -31.82 -33.40
N ASP A 157 -36.54 -32.86 -33.11
CA ASP A 157 -36.64 -34.07 -32.28
C ASP A 157 -35.23 -34.68 -32.29
N ALA A 158 -34.92 -35.51 -31.31
CA ALA A 158 -33.99 -36.65 -31.35
C ALA A 158 -32.54 -36.52 -31.92
N ALA A 159 -31.60 -36.69 -30.97
CA ALA A 159 -30.62 -37.77 -30.95
C ALA A 159 -29.43 -37.80 -31.93
N ALA A 160 -28.25 -38.02 -31.32
CA ALA A 160 -27.17 -38.95 -31.69
C ALA A 160 -25.79 -38.28 -31.70
N ARG A 161 -24.90 -38.72 -30.80
CA ARG A 161 -23.65 -39.46 -31.12
C ARG A 161 -22.53 -38.52 -31.65
N SER A 162 -21.29 -38.50 -31.19
CA SER A 162 -20.47 -39.47 -30.48
C SER A 162 -19.31 -38.74 -29.80
N ALA A 163 -18.81 -39.35 -28.73
CA ALA A 163 -17.55 -39.02 -28.10
C ALA A 163 -16.37 -39.15 -29.08
N GLU A 164 -15.41 -38.23 -28.97
CA GLU A 164 -14.06 -38.39 -29.54
C GLU A 164 -13.01 -38.09 -28.44
N PRO A 165 -11.94 -38.90 -28.32
CA PRO A 165 -11.17 -39.01 -27.09
C PRO A 165 -10.05 -37.97 -26.95
N VAL A 166 -9.80 -37.65 -25.68
CA VAL A 166 -8.66 -36.93 -25.14
C VAL A 166 -7.33 -37.50 -25.67
N ARG A 167 -6.54 -36.69 -26.39
CA ARG A 167 -5.11 -36.92 -26.57
C ARG A 167 -4.35 -36.21 -25.46
N SER A 168 -3.79 -36.99 -24.54
CA SER A 168 -2.79 -36.58 -23.57
C SER A 168 -1.41 -36.56 -24.24
N GLU A 169 -0.82 -35.38 -24.39
CA GLU A 169 0.60 -35.25 -24.74
C GLU A 169 1.49 -35.57 -23.52
N PRO A 170 2.58 -36.33 -23.69
CA PRO A 170 3.56 -36.55 -22.64
C PRO A 170 4.65 -35.47 -22.62
N VAL A 171 4.84 -34.90 -21.43
CA VAL A 171 6.11 -34.67 -20.71
C VAL A 171 7.24 -33.88 -21.41
N ARG A 172 7.62 -32.75 -20.81
CA ARG A 172 9.04 -32.40 -20.58
C ARG A 172 9.24 -31.81 -19.19
N SER A 173 9.82 -32.61 -18.30
CA SER A 173 10.45 -32.16 -17.06
C SER A 173 11.83 -31.60 -17.40
N GLU A 174 12.03 -30.30 -17.16
CA GLU A 174 13.37 -29.70 -17.22
C GLU A 174 14.20 -30.13 -16.00
N PRO A 175 15.49 -30.44 -16.18
CA PRO A 175 16.39 -30.76 -15.08
C PRO A 175 16.77 -29.51 -14.29
N VAL A 176 16.61 -29.64 -12.98
CA VAL A 176 17.10 -28.72 -11.93
C VAL A 176 18.62 -28.56 -12.03
N GLN A 177 19.10 -27.33 -12.17
CA GLN A 177 20.51 -26.99 -11.94
C GLN A 177 20.73 -26.62 -10.47
N PRO A 178 21.65 -27.27 -9.75
CA PRO A 178 22.06 -26.83 -8.41
C PRO A 178 22.99 -25.62 -8.53
N ALA A 179 22.60 -24.52 -7.87
CA ALA A 179 23.48 -23.37 -7.68
C ALA A 179 24.61 -23.76 -6.71
N SER A 180 25.79 -23.91 -7.28
CA SER A 180 27.06 -24.18 -6.61
C SER A 180 27.41 -23.13 -5.56
N GLU A 181 27.89 -23.63 -4.42
CA GLU A 181 28.64 -22.92 -3.39
C GLU A 181 29.73 -22.01 -3.98
N ARG A 182 29.68 -20.72 -3.61
CA ARG A 182 30.83 -19.83 -3.47
C ARG A 182 30.52 -18.96 -2.26
N GLY A 183 31.36 -18.78 -1.26
CA GLY A 183 32.72 -19.18 -1.04
C GLY A 183 33.16 -18.36 0.17
N ARG A 184 33.58 -19.04 1.23
CA ARG A 184 34.20 -18.42 2.40
C ARG A 184 35.49 -17.70 2.00
N ARG A 185 35.68 -16.47 2.46
CA ARG A 185 36.97 -15.86 2.80
C ARG A 185 36.68 -14.95 4.01
N ALA A 186 36.96 -15.36 5.23
CA ALA A 186 38.29 -15.45 5.86
C ALA A 186 39.00 -14.09 5.90
N THR A 187 38.87 -13.45 7.06
CA THR A 187 39.93 -12.83 7.88
C THR A 187 40.99 -11.99 7.18
N ARG A 188 41.05 -10.73 7.58
CA ARG A 188 42.33 -10.03 7.74
C ARG A 188 42.23 -9.10 8.94
N ASP A 189 42.85 -9.55 10.03
CA ASP A 189 43.44 -8.69 11.04
C ASP A 189 44.50 -7.83 10.35
N ASP A 190 44.61 -6.54 10.69
CA ASP A 190 45.83 -5.75 10.62
C ASP A 190 45.55 -4.41 11.35
N GLU A 191 46.23 -4.24 12.49
CA GLU A 191 46.60 -3.01 13.23
C GLU A 191 45.58 -2.20 14.05
#